data_AF-A0A953L1L1-F1
#
_entry.id   AF-A0A953L1L1-F1
#
_cell.length_a   1.000
_cell.length_b   1.000
_cell.length_c   1.000
_cell.angle_alpha   90.00
_cell.angle_beta   90.00
_cell.angle_gamma   90.00
#
_symmetry.space_group_name_H-M   'P 1'
#
loop_
_entity.id
_entity.type
_entity.pdbx_description
1 polymer ?
#
loop_
_entity_poly.entity_id
_entity_poly.type
_entity_poly.pdbx_seq_one_letter_code
_entity_poly.pdbx_strand_id
1 'polypeptide(L)'
;MKIKSLFLSALLVSTVSGIQAQVVVGPELGVTYSTMDMKINGVNYDNKFVTGARVGAAFDINVDGQYYLQPSLAFGFLHGAEGSYISYHSVSGGVPASERDERSYKLYSVQIPVLFTFKTDFQYSPNNFTFGIGPYVSFNYGGQYSRTYTTTLNGFDRPIYDDRPIRIGQTPVKHDIIMFEIGAMAAVGYEMGNGFNVKLYYGFGFNNVAPDQGKRFPMISEAREED
;
A
#
# COMPACT_ATOMS: atom_id res chain seq x y z
N MET A 1 2.43 36.00 -25.99
CA MET A 1 1.72 35.62 -24.74
C MET A 1 2.39 34.37 -24.13
N LYS A 2 3.52 34.51 -23.42
CA LYS A 2 4.32 33.38 -22.86
C LYS A 2 5.10 33.78 -21.58
N ILE A 3 4.48 34.54 -20.66
CA ILE A 3 5.15 35.02 -19.42
C ILE A 3 4.46 34.51 -18.15
N LYS A 4 3.29 33.85 -18.27
CA LYS A 4 2.49 33.43 -17.10
C LYS A 4 2.95 32.13 -16.43
N SER A 5 3.81 31.30 -17.04
CA SER A 5 4.23 30.01 -16.45
C SER A 5 5.56 30.05 -15.67
N LEU A 6 6.35 31.14 -15.79
CA LEU A 6 7.65 31.24 -15.11
C LEU A 6 7.54 31.80 -13.69
N PHE A 7 6.51 32.61 -13.41
CA PHE A 7 6.30 33.20 -12.08
C PHE A 7 5.80 32.19 -11.05
N LEU A 8 5.08 31.15 -11.47
CA LEU A 8 4.57 30.13 -10.55
C LEU A 8 5.67 29.14 -10.09
N SER A 9 6.69 28.92 -10.94
CA SER A 9 7.86 28.09 -10.61
C SER A 9 8.86 28.84 -9.73
N ALA A 10 9.02 30.16 -9.90
CA ALA A 10 9.84 30.98 -9.02
C ALA A 10 9.22 31.13 -7.61
N LEU A 11 7.88 31.21 -7.50
CA LEU A 11 7.19 31.34 -6.22
C LEU A 11 7.27 30.05 -5.36
N LEU A 12 7.39 28.89 -6.00
CA LEU A 12 7.59 27.59 -5.33
C LEU A 12 9.01 27.39 -4.78
N VAL A 13 10.01 28.11 -5.31
CA VAL A 13 11.41 28.01 -4.87
C VAL A 13 11.75 29.05 -3.79
N SER A 14 11.02 30.17 -3.74
CA SER A 14 11.30 31.27 -2.80
C SER A 14 10.81 31.06 -1.36
N THR A 15 9.99 30.04 -1.06
CA THR A 15 9.50 29.78 0.32
C THR A 15 10.43 28.93 1.18
N VAL A 16 11.57 28.46 0.66
CA VAL A 16 12.50 27.59 1.42
C VAL A 16 13.55 28.37 2.24
N SER A 17 13.60 29.70 2.12
CA SER A 17 14.67 30.52 2.73
C SER A 17 14.42 30.99 4.17
N GLY A 18 13.36 30.51 4.84
CA GLY A 18 12.93 31.04 6.15
C GLY A 18 12.98 30.08 7.35
N ILE A 19 13.35 28.81 7.19
CA ILE A 19 13.27 27.82 8.26
C ILE A 19 14.68 27.38 8.66
N GLN A 20 15.25 28.01 9.70
CA GLN A 20 16.41 27.46 10.42
C GLN A 20 15.97 26.30 11.33
N ALA A 21 15.22 25.34 10.80
CA ALA A 21 14.97 24.10 11.52
C ALA A 21 16.25 23.26 11.47
N GLN A 22 16.69 22.79 12.63
CA GLN A 22 17.74 21.79 12.73
C GLN A 22 17.19 20.49 12.12
N VAL A 23 17.46 20.27 10.83
CA VAL A 23 17.05 19.05 10.13
C VAL A 23 18.01 17.94 10.52
N VAL A 24 17.51 16.98 11.30
CA VAL A 24 18.26 15.75 11.59
C VAL A 24 17.88 14.71 10.54
N VAL A 25 18.89 14.15 9.87
CA VAL A 25 18.68 13.07 8.88
C VAL A 25 19.10 11.75 9.50
N GLY A 26 18.18 10.81 9.57
CA GLY A 26 18.41 9.49 10.17
C GLY A 26 18.08 8.35 9.21
N PRO A 27 18.91 7.30 9.13
CA PRO A 27 18.51 6.05 8.51
C PRO A 27 17.34 5.42 9.27
N GLU A 28 16.41 4.83 8.52
CA GLU A 28 15.19 4.24 9.05
C GLU A 28 15.02 2.80 8.56
N LEU A 29 14.74 1.89 9.49
CA LEU A 29 14.19 0.58 9.21
C LEU A 29 12.78 0.48 9.78
N GLY A 30 11.92 -0.25 9.09
CA GLY A 30 10.60 -0.51 9.63
C GLY A 30 9.95 -1.79 9.19
N VAL A 31 8.97 -2.20 9.97
CA VAL A 31 8.05 -3.31 9.68
C VAL A 31 6.71 -2.69 9.34
N THR A 32 6.09 -3.12 8.24
CA THR A 32 4.80 -2.59 7.78
C THR A 32 3.71 -3.63 7.96
N TYR A 33 2.56 -3.23 8.50
CA TYR A 33 1.33 -4.03 8.49
C TYR A 33 0.35 -3.36 7.55
N SER A 34 -0.09 -4.11 6.54
CA SER A 34 -1.05 -3.64 5.54
C SER A 34 -2.20 -4.63 5.39
N THR A 35 -3.37 -4.08 5.11
CA THR A 35 -4.57 -4.83 4.72
C THR A 35 -5.24 -4.10 3.57
N MET A 36 -6.07 -4.80 2.81
CA MET A 36 -6.81 -4.25 1.68
C MET A 36 -8.21 -4.84 1.72
N ASP A 37 -9.22 -3.98 1.64
CA ASP A 37 -10.60 -4.45 1.50
C ASP A 37 -10.86 -4.92 0.07
N MET A 38 -11.02 -6.25 -0.09
CA MET A 38 -11.23 -6.86 -1.41
C MET A 38 -12.72 -7.14 -1.66
N LYS A 39 -13.25 -6.49 -2.69
CA LYS A 39 -14.58 -6.77 -3.24
C LYS A 39 -14.48 -7.16 -4.71
N ILE A 40 -14.82 -8.40 -5.03
CA ILE A 40 -14.71 -8.96 -6.39
C ILE A 40 -16.09 -9.43 -6.82
N ASN A 41 -16.59 -8.92 -7.95
CA ASN A 41 -17.91 -9.25 -8.49
C ASN A 41 -19.06 -9.10 -7.48
N GLY A 42 -18.97 -8.09 -6.59
CA GLY A 42 -19.99 -7.84 -5.57
C GLY A 42 -19.82 -8.63 -4.27
N VAL A 43 -18.92 -9.59 -4.23
CA VAL A 43 -18.63 -10.45 -3.07
C VAL A 43 -17.45 -9.90 -2.28
N ASN A 44 -17.61 -9.81 -0.96
CA ASN A 44 -16.53 -9.41 -0.05
C ASN A 44 -15.67 -10.64 0.29
N TYR A 45 -14.35 -10.47 0.25
CA TYR A 45 -13.40 -11.48 0.67
C TYR A 45 -12.97 -11.20 2.12
N ASP A 46 -12.64 -12.28 2.84
CA ASP A 46 -12.03 -12.19 4.16
C ASP A 46 -10.57 -11.78 4.01
N ASN A 47 -10.24 -10.57 4.48
CA ASN A 47 -8.93 -9.98 4.30
C ASN A 47 -8.01 -10.29 5.49
N LYS A 48 -6.77 -10.66 5.19
CA LYS A 48 -5.72 -10.92 6.17
C LYS A 48 -4.61 -9.90 6.02
N PHE A 49 -4.04 -9.52 7.16
CA PHE A 49 -2.89 -8.64 7.22
C PHE A 49 -1.66 -9.30 6.61
N VAL A 50 -0.89 -8.54 5.85
CA VAL A 50 0.43 -8.93 5.35
C VAL A 50 1.48 -8.08 6.05
N THR A 51 2.51 -8.76 6.57
CA THR A 51 3.68 -8.12 7.15
C THR A 51 4.74 -7.91 6.07
N GLY A 52 5.21 -6.68 5.94
CA GLY A 52 6.29 -6.28 5.05
C GLY A 52 7.41 -5.59 5.81
N ALA A 53 8.41 -5.13 5.07
CA ALA A 53 9.54 -4.38 5.60
C ALA A 53 9.75 -3.10 4.78
N ARG A 54 10.36 -2.09 5.40
CA ARG A 54 10.78 -0.87 4.70
C ARG A 54 12.14 -0.38 5.18
N VAL A 55 12.87 0.25 4.27
CA VAL A 55 14.16 0.89 4.53
C VAL A 55 14.18 2.25 3.86
N GLY A 56 14.72 3.25 4.55
CA GLY A 56 14.72 4.60 4.03
C GLY A 56 15.52 5.57 4.86
N ALA A 57 15.23 6.85 4.64
CA ALA A 57 15.74 7.94 5.45
C ALA A 57 14.59 8.86 5.84
N ALA A 58 14.63 9.32 7.08
CA ALA A 58 13.70 10.29 7.63
C ALA A 58 14.41 11.60 7.96
N PHE A 59 13.67 12.70 7.83
CA PHE A 59 14.15 14.05 8.11
C PHE A 59 13.30 14.61 9.24
N ASP A 60 13.90 14.86 10.40
CA ASP A 60 13.20 15.44 11.53
C ASP A 60 13.31 16.95 11.50
N ILE A 61 12.16 17.62 11.37
CA ILE A 61 12.02 19.06 11.45
C ILE A 61 11.38 19.35 12.81
N ASN A 62 12.16 19.85 13.77
CA ASN A 62 11.61 20.23 15.07
C ASN A 62 10.60 21.38 14.88
N VAL A 63 9.37 21.16 15.38
CA VAL A 63 8.31 22.17 15.37
C VAL A 63 8.26 22.86 16.73
N ASP A 64 8.19 22.06 17.80
CA ASP A 64 8.19 22.56 19.18
C ASP A 64 8.59 21.43 20.14
N GLY A 65 9.77 21.53 20.76
CA GLY A 65 10.26 20.60 21.78
C GLY A 65 10.19 19.13 21.33
N GLN A 66 9.16 18.43 21.79
CA GLN A 66 8.90 17.01 21.56
C GLN A 66 8.14 16.72 20.25
N TYR A 67 7.66 17.75 19.55
CA TYR A 67 6.89 17.63 18.33
C TYR A 67 7.74 17.92 17.09
N TYR A 68 7.65 17.03 16.12
CA TYR A 68 8.44 17.02 14.90
C TYR A 68 7.54 16.82 13.69
N LEU A 69 7.86 17.50 12.60
CA LEU A 69 7.36 17.12 11.28
C LEU A 69 8.42 16.25 10.62
N GLN A 70 8.04 15.03 10.25
CA GLN A 70 8.96 14.01 9.77
C GLN A 70 8.57 13.49 8.38
N PRO A 71 8.96 14.18 7.31
CA PRO A 71 8.96 13.57 5.98
C PRO A 71 10.00 12.45 5.91
N SER A 72 9.66 11.36 5.23
CA SER A 72 10.63 10.29 4.91
C SER A 72 10.48 9.78 3.49
N LEU A 73 11.54 9.15 3.00
CA LEU A 73 11.56 8.43 1.73
C LEU A 73 12.01 7.00 2.03
N ALA A 74 11.15 6.02 1.71
CA ALA A 74 11.43 4.62 1.99
C ALA A 74 11.06 3.72 0.83
N PHE A 75 11.83 2.64 0.67
CA PHE A 75 11.47 1.50 -0.17
C PHE A 75 10.73 0.49 0.68
N GLY A 76 9.49 0.20 0.31
CA GLY A 76 8.65 -0.82 0.93
C GLY A 76 8.72 -2.14 0.17
N PHE A 77 8.87 -3.24 0.91
CA PHE A 77 8.97 -4.60 0.40
C PHE A 77 7.88 -5.48 1.02
N LEU A 78 7.25 -6.31 0.19
CA LEU A 78 6.31 -7.34 0.62
C LEU A 78 5.12 -6.80 1.44
N HIS A 79 4.73 -5.54 1.21
CA HIS A 79 3.46 -5.02 1.72
C HIS A 79 2.34 -5.39 0.74
N GLY A 80 1.09 -5.31 1.17
CA GLY A 80 -0.06 -5.70 0.36
C GLY A 80 -1.12 -6.39 1.20
N ALA A 81 -1.79 -7.39 0.65
CA ALA A 81 -2.89 -8.05 1.31
C ALA A 81 -3.14 -9.47 0.80
N GLU A 82 -3.71 -10.29 1.68
CA GLU A 82 -4.24 -11.60 1.35
C GLU A 82 -5.74 -11.60 1.54
N GLY A 83 -6.48 -12.24 0.64
CA GLY A 83 -7.92 -12.34 0.68
C GLY A 83 -8.39 -13.76 0.38
N SER A 84 -9.38 -14.25 1.10
CA SER A 84 -10.00 -15.55 0.83
C SER A 84 -11.53 -15.46 0.77
N TYR A 85 -12.12 -16.25 -0.13
CA TYR A 85 -13.56 -16.43 -0.22
C TYR A 85 -13.89 -17.91 -0.34
N ILE A 86 -14.97 -18.35 0.31
CA ILE A 86 -15.51 -19.71 0.16
C ILE A 86 -17.03 -19.66 -0.03
N SER A 87 -17.53 -20.44 -0.99
CA SER A 87 -18.95 -20.58 -1.29
C SER A 87 -19.33 -22.06 -1.30
N TYR A 88 -20.49 -22.39 -0.72
CA TYR A 88 -21.05 -23.74 -0.72
C TYR A 88 -22.35 -23.75 -1.50
N HIS A 89 -22.51 -24.73 -2.38
CA HIS A 89 -23.73 -24.91 -3.17
C HIS A 89 -23.94 -26.39 -3.50
N SER A 90 -25.10 -26.72 -4.06
CA SER A 90 -25.40 -28.08 -4.54
C SER A 90 -25.60 -28.05 -6.04
N VAL A 91 -25.02 -29.02 -6.75
CA VAL A 91 -25.24 -29.21 -8.19
C VAL A 91 -26.35 -30.25 -8.43
N SER A 92 -26.69 -30.52 -9.69
CA SER A 92 -27.72 -31.49 -10.07
C SER A 92 -27.56 -32.82 -9.32
N GLY A 93 -28.66 -33.34 -8.77
CA GLY A 93 -28.66 -34.57 -7.97
C GLY A 93 -28.33 -34.37 -6.48
N GLY A 94 -28.24 -33.13 -5.99
CA GLY A 94 -28.02 -32.85 -4.56
C GLY A 94 -26.57 -33.06 -4.11
N VAL A 95 -25.65 -33.20 -5.06
CA VAL A 95 -24.23 -33.40 -4.79
C VAL A 95 -23.65 -32.11 -4.22
N PRO A 96 -23.00 -32.14 -3.04
CA PRO A 96 -22.40 -30.96 -2.45
C PRO A 96 -21.19 -30.51 -3.27
N ALA A 97 -21.10 -29.20 -3.48
CA ALA A 97 -20.02 -28.53 -4.16
C ALA A 97 -19.58 -27.28 -3.39
N SER A 98 -18.32 -26.90 -3.53
CA SER A 98 -17.81 -25.64 -3.00
C SER A 98 -16.76 -25.02 -3.90
N GLU A 99 -16.66 -23.70 -3.84
CA GLU A 99 -15.64 -22.91 -4.51
C GLU A 99 -14.85 -22.13 -3.47
N ARG A 100 -13.53 -22.19 -3.55
CA ARG A 100 -12.62 -21.40 -2.72
C ARG A 100 -11.69 -20.58 -3.61
N ASP A 101 -11.57 -19.28 -3.35
CA ASP A 101 -10.66 -18.37 -4.04
C ASP A 101 -9.76 -17.70 -3.00
N GLU A 102 -8.47 -18.04 -3.00
CA GLU A 102 -7.44 -17.45 -2.14
C GLU A 102 -6.50 -16.62 -3.01
N ARG A 103 -6.27 -15.36 -2.64
CA ARG A 103 -5.45 -14.40 -3.39
C ARG A 103 -4.42 -13.73 -2.48
N SER A 104 -3.20 -13.60 -2.96
CA SER A 104 -2.11 -12.88 -2.28
C SER A 104 -1.52 -11.83 -3.21
N TYR A 105 -1.44 -10.59 -2.72
CA TYR A 105 -0.78 -9.48 -3.39
C TYR A 105 0.39 -9.04 -2.53
N LYS A 106 1.61 -9.20 -3.05
CA LYS A 106 2.85 -8.74 -2.42
C LYS A 106 3.49 -7.68 -3.30
N LEU A 107 3.60 -6.47 -2.80
CA LEU A 107 3.95 -5.26 -3.54
C LEU A 107 5.33 -4.73 -3.16
N TYR A 108 5.95 -4.08 -4.12
CA TYR A 108 7.14 -3.26 -3.96
C TYR A 108 6.82 -1.81 -4.32
N SER A 109 7.17 -0.89 -3.45
CA SER A 109 6.80 0.52 -3.60
C SER A 109 7.83 1.48 -3.05
N VAL A 110 7.79 2.70 -3.56
CA VAL A 110 8.46 3.85 -2.98
C VAL A 110 7.42 4.63 -2.19
N GLN A 111 7.64 4.77 -0.89
CA GLN A 111 6.72 5.41 0.06
C GLN A 111 7.29 6.74 0.51
N ILE A 112 6.44 7.77 0.51
CA ILE A 112 6.78 9.13 0.94
C ILE A 112 5.72 9.56 1.98
N PRO A 113 5.86 9.16 3.24
CA PRO A 113 5.01 9.66 4.32
C PRO A 113 5.52 11.02 4.83
N VAL A 114 4.59 11.82 5.35
CA VAL A 114 4.87 13.06 6.09
C VAL A 114 4.21 12.95 7.45
N LEU A 115 4.95 12.51 8.46
CA LEU A 115 4.40 12.21 9.79
C LEU A 115 4.55 13.39 10.73
N PHE A 116 3.47 13.80 11.37
CA PHE A 116 3.57 14.56 12.61
C PHE A 116 3.93 13.59 13.74
N THR A 117 5.10 13.79 14.34
CA THR A 117 5.73 12.85 15.26
C THR A 117 5.92 13.48 16.63
N PHE A 118 5.47 12.78 17.67
CA PHE A 118 5.84 13.04 19.05
C PHE A 118 7.02 12.16 19.44
N LYS A 119 8.07 12.75 20.02
CA LYS A 119 9.22 12.04 20.56
C LYS A 119 9.30 12.24 22.07
N THR A 120 9.47 11.15 22.82
CA THR A 120 9.65 11.25 24.28
C THR A 120 11.06 11.73 24.60
N ASP A 121 11.21 12.69 25.52
CA ASP A 121 12.52 13.01 26.09
C ASP A 121 12.73 12.29 27.42
N PHE A 122 13.73 11.41 27.46
CA PHE A 122 14.19 10.81 28.71
C PHE A 122 15.40 11.61 29.21
N GLN A 123 15.28 12.25 30.38
CA GLN A 123 16.32 13.14 30.95
C GLN A 123 17.73 12.51 31.06
N TYR A 124 17.85 11.18 30.98
CA TYR A 124 19.11 10.44 31.12
C TYR A 124 19.38 9.46 29.97
N SER A 125 18.63 9.54 28.87
CA SER A 125 18.83 8.65 27.72
C SER A 125 18.81 9.47 26.43
N PRO A 126 19.78 9.26 25.52
CA PRO A 126 19.73 9.88 24.20
C PRO A 126 18.73 9.18 23.25
N ASN A 127 17.99 8.17 23.75
CA ASN A 127 17.07 7.38 22.96
C ASN A 127 15.63 7.84 23.19
N ASN A 128 14.81 7.84 22.15
CA ASN A 128 13.45 8.39 22.19
C ASN A 128 12.43 7.36 21.67
N PHE A 129 11.29 7.20 22.34
CA PHE A 129 10.13 6.60 21.69
C PHE A 129 9.49 7.61 20.75
N THR A 130 9.05 7.13 19.59
CA THR A 130 8.47 7.96 18.54
C THR A 130 7.06 7.47 18.23
N PHE A 131 6.12 8.42 18.13
CA PHE A 131 4.73 8.17 17.76
C PHE A 131 4.37 9.13 16.64
N GLY A 132 4.05 8.60 15.47
CA GLY A 132 3.81 9.39 14.26
C GLY A 132 2.45 9.12 13.67
N ILE A 133 1.80 10.15 13.13
CA ILE A 133 0.65 10.01 12.24
C ILE A 133 0.72 11.06 11.14
N GLY A 134 0.32 10.69 9.92
CA GLY A 134 0.25 11.66 8.84
C GLY A 134 -0.14 11.05 7.50
N PRO A 135 -0.29 11.88 6.46
CA PRO A 135 -0.53 11.38 5.12
C PRO A 135 0.70 10.64 4.57
N TYR A 136 0.46 9.74 3.62
CA TYR A 136 1.50 9.19 2.77
C TYR A 136 1.04 9.08 1.32
N VAL A 137 2.03 9.06 0.44
CA VAL A 137 1.86 8.63 -0.94
C VAL A 137 2.77 7.42 -1.19
N SER A 138 2.31 6.49 -2.01
CA SER A 138 3.05 5.31 -2.40
C SER A 138 3.04 5.14 -3.91
N PHE A 139 4.20 4.82 -4.47
CA PHE A 139 4.41 4.51 -5.87
C PHE A 139 4.76 3.03 -6.02
N ASN A 140 3.81 2.23 -6.47
CA ASN A 140 3.99 0.80 -6.70
C ASN A 140 4.77 0.58 -8.00
N TYR A 141 5.84 -0.22 -7.95
CA TYR A 141 6.70 -0.49 -9.12
C TYR A 141 6.91 -1.97 -9.41
N GLY A 142 6.50 -2.87 -8.51
CA GLY A 142 6.52 -4.30 -8.77
C GLY A 142 5.78 -5.11 -7.71
N GLY A 143 5.84 -6.42 -7.84
CA GLY A 143 5.25 -7.34 -6.89
C GLY A 143 4.95 -8.72 -7.47
N GLN A 144 4.39 -9.57 -6.62
CA GLN A 144 3.95 -10.91 -6.95
C GLN A 144 2.45 -11.05 -6.67
N TYR A 145 1.74 -11.66 -7.61
CA TYR A 145 0.36 -12.08 -7.48
C TYR A 145 0.32 -13.59 -7.45
N SER A 146 -0.33 -14.13 -6.42
CA SER A 146 -0.58 -15.56 -6.32
C SER A 146 -2.06 -15.81 -6.07
N ARG A 147 -2.65 -16.78 -6.77
CA ARG A 147 -4.04 -17.20 -6.61
C ARG A 147 -4.13 -18.72 -6.60
N THR A 148 -4.90 -19.23 -5.64
CA THR A 148 -5.35 -20.62 -5.61
C THR A 148 -6.88 -20.62 -5.71
N TYR A 149 -7.40 -21.16 -6.81
CA TYR A 149 -8.83 -21.36 -6.99
C TYR A 149 -9.14 -22.86 -6.92
N THR A 150 -9.92 -23.28 -5.93
CA THR A 150 -10.27 -24.69 -5.72
C THR A 150 -11.76 -24.88 -5.90
N THR A 151 -12.12 -25.79 -6.81
CA THR A 151 -13.48 -26.32 -6.90
C THR A 151 -13.52 -27.69 -6.28
N THR A 152 -14.42 -27.90 -5.32
CA THR A 152 -14.68 -29.18 -4.69
C THR A 152 -16.00 -29.72 -5.21
N LEU A 153 -16.01 -30.95 -5.71
CA LEU A 153 -17.24 -31.64 -6.10
C LEU A 153 -17.26 -33.01 -5.43
N ASN A 154 -18.30 -33.28 -4.63
CA ASN A 154 -18.43 -34.55 -3.90
C ASN A 154 -17.18 -34.90 -3.07
N GLY A 155 -16.57 -33.89 -2.45
CA GLY A 155 -15.34 -34.05 -1.64
C GLY A 155 -14.04 -34.17 -2.43
N PHE A 156 -14.07 -34.07 -3.76
CA PHE A 156 -12.86 -34.06 -4.59
C PHE A 156 -12.46 -32.65 -4.98
N ASP A 157 -11.27 -32.22 -4.53
CA ASP A 157 -10.71 -30.91 -4.81
C ASP A 157 -9.99 -30.86 -6.16
N ARG A 158 -10.20 -29.76 -6.88
CA ARG A 158 -9.52 -29.44 -8.14
C ARG A 158 -8.94 -28.03 -8.05
N PRO A 159 -7.69 -27.89 -7.57
CA PRO A 159 -7.04 -26.60 -7.45
C PRO A 159 -6.45 -26.13 -8.80
N ILE A 160 -6.55 -24.83 -9.05
CA ILE A 160 -5.91 -24.10 -10.14
C ILE A 160 -5.03 -23.04 -9.50
N TYR A 161 -3.77 -23.01 -9.91
CA TYR A 161 -2.77 -22.07 -9.42
C TYR A 161 -2.44 -21.03 -10.50
N ASP A 162 -2.43 -19.75 -10.14
CA ASP A 162 -1.88 -18.65 -10.93
C ASP A 162 -0.85 -17.93 -10.07
N ASP A 163 0.41 -17.97 -10.47
CA ASP A 163 1.51 -17.32 -9.78
C ASP A 163 2.36 -16.55 -10.78
N ARG A 164 2.34 -15.22 -10.68
CA ARG A 164 2.94 -14.34 -11.68
C ARG A 164 3.30 -12.96 -11.12
N PRO A 165 4.22 -12.23 -11.77
CA PRO A 165 4.47 -10.84 -11.44
C PRO A 165 3.20 -9.98 -11.55
N ILE A 166 3.07 -9.02 -10.64
CA ILE A 166 2.00 -8.03 -10.68
C ILE A 166 2.20 -7.09 -11.86
N ARG A 167 1.13 -6.87 -12.62
CA ARG A 167 1.10 -5.91 -13.72
C ARG A 167 0.55 -4.60 -13.18
N ILE A 168 1.37 -3.55 -13.23
CA ILE A 168 1.04 -2.23 -12.68
C ILE A 168 0.61 -1.30 -13.81
N GLY A 169 -0.53 -0.64 -13.63
CA GLY A 169 -1.02 0.33 -14.60
C GLY A 169 -2.50 0.66 -14.38
N GLN A 170 -3.05 1.48 -15.27
CA GLN A 170 -4.43 1.98 -15.14
C GLN A 170 -5.43 1.24 -16.04
N THR A 171 -4.97 0.38 -16.95
CA THR A 171 -5.88 -0.33 -17.88
C THR A 171 -6.49 -1.57 -17.23
N PRO A 172 -7.83 -1.67 -17.15
CA PRO A 172 -8.53 -2.87 -16.68
C PRO A 172 -8.17 -4.12 -17.47
N VAL A 173 -8.24 -5.29 -16.83
CA VAL A 173 -7.93 -6.63 -17.40
C VAL A 173 -6.45 -6.86 -17.71
N LYS A 174 -5.71 -5.80 -18.07
CA LYS A 174 -4.27 -5.85 -18.32
C LYS A 174 -3.44 -5.67 -17.06
N HIS A 175 -3.92 -4.87 -16.12
CA HIS A 175 -3.21 -4.57 -14.87
C HIS A 175 -4.00 -5.08 -13.67
N ASP A 176 -3.26 -5.42 -12.64
CA ASP A 176 -3.79 -5.96 -11.39
C ASP A 176 -3.95 -4.85 -10.35
N ILE A 177 -3.03 -3.87 -10.32
CA ILE A 177 -3.06 -2.70 -9.43
C ILE A 177 -2.66 -1.42 -10.15
N ILE A 178 -3.07 -0.29 -9.59
CA ILE A 178 -2.61 1.05 -10.02
C ILE A 178 -1.24 1.39 -9.44
N MET A 179 -0.58 2.35 -10.10
CA MET A 179 0.76 2.80 -9.76
C MET A 179 0.81 3.71 -8.54
N PHE A 180 -0.23 4.51 -8.29
CA PHE A 180 -0.23 5.53 -7.23
C PHE A 180 -1.30 5.23 -6.18
N GLU A 181 -0.89 5.31 -4.92
CA GLU A 181 -1.75 5.20 -3.75
C GLU A 181 -1.54 6.39 -2.83
N ILE A 182 -2.62 6.88 -2.24
CA ILE A 182 -2.61 7.97 -1.27
C ILE A 182 -3.36 7.48 -0.04
N GLY A 183 -2.83 7.76 1.14
CA GLY A 183 -3.43 7.28 2.39
C GLY A 183 -2.98 8.04 3.62
N ALA A 184 -3.33 7.48 4.78
CA ALA A 184 -2.80 7.88 6.07
C ALA A 184 -1.94 6.74 6.66
N MET A 185 -0.90 7.13 7.39
CA MET A 185 0.04 6.22 8.00
C MET A 185 0.21 6.59 9.48
N ALA A 186 0.17 5.58 10.34
CA ALA A 186 0.56 5.68 11.73
C ALA A 186 1.88 4.92 11.93
N ALA A 187 2.70 5.40 12.85
CA ALA A 187 3.98 4.81 13.18
C ALA A 187 4.21 4.83 14.69
N VAL A 188 4.82 3.77 15.21
CA VAL A 188 5.40 3.75 16.55
C VAL A 188 6.80 3.18 16.46
N GLY A 189 7.77 3.76 17.15
CA GLY A 189 9.12 3.25 17.08
C GLY A 189 10.05 3.76 18.14
N TYR A 190 11.32 3.46 17.91
CA TYR A 190 12.41 3.75 18.81
C TYR A 190 13.56 4.38 18.02
N GLU A 191 13.95 5.57 18.45
CA GLU A 191 15.10 6.30 17.97
C GLU A 191 16.27 6.08 18.93
N MET A 192 17.39 5.65 18.39
CA MET A 192 18.63 5.49 19.14
C MET A 192 19.41 6.81 19.14
N GLY A 193 20.24 7.05 20.16
CA GLY A 193 21.03 8.27 20.31
C GLY A 193 22.03 8.57 19.18
N ASN A 194 22.25 7.63 18.26
CA ASN A 194 23.03 7.84 17.04
C ASN A 194 22.17 8.27 15.82
N GLY A 195 20.88 8.54 16.01
CA GLY A 195 19.92 8.93 14.97
C GLY A 195 19.32 7.77 14.17
N PHE A 196 19.66 6.51 14.50
CA PHE A 196 19.06 5.34 13.86
C PHE A 196 17.65 5.08 14.38
N ASN A 197 16.72 4.81 13.46
CA ASN A 197 15.30 4.67 13.77
C ASN A 197 14.75 3.28 13.38
N VAL A 198 14.08 2.62 14.32
CA VAL A 198 13.30 1.40 14.06
C VAL A 198 11.83 1.66 14.33
N LYS A 199 10.96 1.44 13.34
CA LYS A 199 9.53 1.78 13.42
C LYS A 199 8.61 0.67 12.93
N LEU A 200 7.50 0.51 13.63
CA LEU A 200 6.34 -0.24 13.20
C LEU A 200 5.37 0.71 12.51
N TYR A 201 4.90 0.32 11.33
CA TYR A 201 4.03 1.12 10.48
C TYR A 201 2.69 0.43 10.24
N TYR A 202 1.62 1.22 10.31
CA TYR A 202 0.29 0.84 9.87
C TYR A 202 -0.18 1.85 8.82
N GLY A 203 -0.45 1.37 7.61
CA GLY A 203 -0.91 2.19 6.49
C GLY A 203 -2.37 1.93 6.15
N PHE A 204 -3.11 2.99 5.85
CA PHE A 204 -4.49 2.95 5.37
C PHE A 204 -4.62 3.77 4.08
N GLY A 205 -4.88 3.09 2.96
CA GLY A 205 -5.08 3.72 1.65
C GLY A 205 -6.49 4.30 1.49
N PHE A 206 -6.61 5.46 0.87
CA PHE A 206 -7.90 6.13 0.62
C PHE A 206 -8.48 5.83 -0.76
N ASN A 207 -7.64 5.49 -1.74
CA ASN A 207 -8.07 5.24 -3.10
C ASN A 207 -8.19 3.73 -3.40
N ASN A 208 -9.09 3.41 -4.33
CA ASN A 208 -9.18 2.05 -4.85
C ASN A 208 -7.91 1.73 -5.65
N VAL A 209 -7.17 0.71 -5.22
CA VAL A 209 -5.94 0.29 -5.88
C VAL A 209 -6.18 -0.65 -7.06
N ALA A 210 -7.39 -1.19 -7.20
CA ALA A 210 -7.78 -1.92 -8.40
C ALA A 210 -7.98 -0.95 -9.58
N PRO A 211 -7.47 -1.24 -10.79
CA PRO A 211 -7.69 -0.40 -11.95
C PRO A 211 -9.19 -0.21 -12.22
N ASP A 212 -9.62 1.05 -12.30
CA ASP A 212 -11.00 1.42 -12.54
C ASP A 212 -11.47 0.82 -13.87
N GLN A 213 -12.50 -0.02 -13.83
CA GLN A 213 -13.10 -0.64 -15.01
C GLN A 213 -13.64 0.41 -15.99
N GLY A 214 -13.80 1.67 -15.56
CA GLY A 214 -14.57 2.67 -16.28
C GLY A 214 -16.02 2.19 -16.43
N LYS A 215 -16.93 3.07 -16.83
CA LYS A 215 -18.23 2.60 -17.33
C LYS A 215 -17.98 1.85 -18.64
N ARG A 216 -17.77 0.54 -18.56
CA ARG A 216 -17.74 -0.32 -19.75
C ARG A 216 -19.08 -0.15 -20.47
N PHE A 217 -19.03 0.46 -21.65
CA PHE A 217 -20.08 0.27 -22.64
C PHE A 217 -20.29 -1.25 -22.80
N PRO A 218 -21.56 -1.71 -22.90
CA PRO A 218 -21.86 -3.13 -22.93
C PRO A 218 -21.05 -3.78 -24.06
N MET A 219 -20.27 -4.81 -23.70
CA MET A 219 -19.54 -5.61 -24.69
C MET A 219 -20.57 -6.19 -25.66
N ILE A 220 -20.47 -5.78 -26.93
CA ILE A 220 -21.13 -6.47 -28.03
C ILE A 220 -20.51 -7.87 -28.06
N SER A 221 -21.37 -8.87 -27.89
CA SER A 221 -21.04 -10.26 -28.15
C SER A 221 -20.69 -10.41 -29.63
N GLU A 222 -19.41 -10.51 -29.96
CA GLU A 222 -19.02 -11.13 -31.22
C GLU A 222 -19.19 -12.64 -31.07
N ALA A 223 -20.37 -13.10 -31.47
CA ALA A 223 -20.58 -14.48 -31.87
C ALA A 223 -19.67 -14.73 -33.09
N ARG A 224 -18.66 -15.56 -32.89
CA ARG A 224 -17.90 -16.16 -33.99
C ARG A 224 -18.69 -17.36 -34.47
N GLU A 225 -19.61 -17.12 -35.41
CA GLU A 225 -20.07 -18.13 -36.36
C GLU A 225 -18.97 -18.26 -37.41
N GLU A 226 -18.32 -19.42 -37.48
CA GLU A 226 -17.53 -19.84 -38.64
C GLU A 226 -18.25 -21.04 -39.25
N ASP A 227 -18.46 -20.92 -40.56
CA ASP A 227 -19.07 -21.88 -41.49
C ASP A 227 -18.35 -23.24 -41.54
#